data_AF-A0A3M3KZC1-F1
#
_entry.id   AF-A0A3M3KZC1-F1
#
_cell.length_a   1.000
_cell.length_b   1.000
_cell.length_c   1.000
_cell.angle_alpha   90.00
_cell.angle_beta   90.00
_cell.angle_gamma   90.00
#
_symmetry.space_group_name_H-M   'P 1'
#
loop_
_entity.id
_entity.type
_entity.pdbx_description
1 polymer ?
#
loop_
_entity_poly.entity_id
_entity_poly.type
_entity_poly.pdbx_seq_one_letter_code
_entity_poly.pdbx_strand_id
1 'polypeptide(L)'
;MAIMIGAAIGETSISLSVVFQVLANKLWAAGYMLDPIDEGIVWNYRLTRAIVAAACGAGLAICGVVLQSLLRNPLADPYLLGISAGASTGAVLVAILGFGAGAISMSAGAFVGAVAAFSLVALLAHSSRGTTASVQIILAGIAGSQLFNALTSFMITKSASSEQARGIMFWLLGNLSGVRWHSVWLAVPTALAGLLVCLWYRR
;
A
#
# COMPACT_ATOMS: atom_id res chain seq x y z
N MET A 1 15.59 -11.15 -10.57
CA MET A 1 16.87 -10.55 -10.11
C MET A 1 16.67 -9.38 -9.16
N ALA A 2 15.77 -8.43 -9.42
CA ALA A 2 15.54 -7.28 -8.53
C ALA A 2 15.25 -7.66 -7.06
N ILE A 3 14.37 -8.66 -6.81
CA ILE A 3 14.05 -9.13 -5.45
C ILE A 3 15.30 -9.70 -4.74
N MET A 4 16.12 -10.47 -5.47
CA MET A 4 17.34 -11.08 -4.93
C MET A 4 18.38 -10.03 -4.56
N ILE A 5 18.58 -9.05 -5.43
CA ILE A 5 19.49 -7.93 -5.19
C ILE A 5 18.98 -7.09 -4.01
N GLY A 6 17.67 -6.81 -3.97
CA GLY A 6 17.04 -6.10 -2.86
C GLY A 6 17.16 -6.85 -1.52
N ALA A 7 17.20 -8.18 -1.55
CA ALA A 7 17.44 -9.00 -0.36
C ALA A 7 18.92 -9.03 0.09
N ALA A 8 19.87 -8.78 -0.81
CA ALA A 8 21.30 -8.70 -0.48
C ALA A 8 21.70 -7.35 0.13
N ILE A 9 20.99 -6.26 -0.21
CA ILE A 9 21.30 -4.90 0.27
C ILE A 9 20.64 -4.63 1.63
N GLY A 10 21.42 -4.16 2.61
CA GLY A 10 20.94 -3.75 3.93
C GLY A 10 22.06 -3.31 4.86
N GLU A 11 21.73 -3.06 6.13
CA GLU A 11 22.68 -2.56 7.15
C GLU A 11 23.88 -3.50 7.38
N THR A 12 23.64 -4.81 7.32
CA THR A 12 24.71 -5.83 7.31
C THR A 12 25.04 -6.23 5.87
N SER A 13 26.33 -6.28 5.51
CA SER A 13 26.74 -6.74 4.19
C SER A 13 26.57 -8.26 4.09
N ILE A 14 25.53 -8.71 3.38
CA ILE A 14 25.29 -10.12 3.11
C ILE A 14 25.52 -10.36 1.62
N SER A 15 26.38 -11.32 1.28
CA SER A 15 26.69 -11.64 -0.10
C SER A 15 25.49 -12.28 -0.82
N LEU A 16 25.40 -12.08 -2.13
CA LEU A 16 24.31 -12.64 -2.93
C LEU A 16 24.29 -14.18 -2.88
N SER A 17 25.46 -14.82 -2.73
CA SER A 17 25.56 -16.28 -2.55
C SER A 17 24.86 -16.76 -1.28
N VAL A 18 24.99 -16.03 -0.17
CA VAL A 18 24.28 -16.35 1.08
C VAL A 18 22.77 -16.25 0.88
N VAL A 19 22.29 -15.21 0.17
CA VAL A 19 20.84 -15.10 -0.14
C VAL A 19 20.33 -16.32 -0.92
N PHE A 20 21.09 -16.80 -1.91
CA PHE A 20 20.73 -18.02 -2.65
C PHE A 20 20.76 -19.27 -1.76
N GLN A 21 21.76 -19.42 -0.89
CA GLN A 21 21.85 -20.55 0.04
C GLN A 21 20.70 -20.55 1.05
N VAL A 22 20.30 -19.38 1.57
CA VAL A 22 19.13 -19.22 2.45
C VAL A 22 17.87 -19.68 1.74
N LEU A 23 17.64 -19.23 0.50
CA LEU A 23 16.49 -19.68 -0.29
C LEU A 23 16.53 -21.19 -0.53
N ALA A 24 17.70 -21.74 -0.84
CA ALA A 24 17.84 -23.16 -1.09
C ALA A 24 17.56 -24.01 0.15
N ASN A 25 18.01 -23.55 1.32
CA ASN A 25 17.70 -24.19 2.60
C ASN A 25 16.21 -24.11 2.92
N LYS A 26 15.57 -22.95 2.74
CA LYS A 26 14.15 -22.76 3.11
C LYS A 26 13.16 -23.38 2.14
N LEU A 27 13.49 -23.48 0.84
CA LEU A 27 12.59 -24.02 -0.19
C LEU A 27 12.84 -25.51 -0.48
N TRP A 28 14.09 -25.96 -0.43
CA TRP A 28 14.47 -27.31 -0.84
C TRP A 28 15.23 -28.10 0.24
N ALA A 29 15.37 -27.57 1.46
CA ALA A 29 16.12 -28.22 2.54
C ALA A 29 17.55 -28.61 2.12
N ALA A 30 18.22 -27.76 1.34
CA ALA A 30 19.51 -28.05 0.72
C ALA A 30 20.69 -28.30 1.68
N GLY A 31 20.55 -27.96 2.97
CA GLY A 31 21.51 -28.32 4.02
C GLY A 31 22.81 -27.49 4.03
N TYR A 32 22.84 -26.31 3.41
CA TYR A 32 23.98 -25.40 3.50
C TYR A 32 24.18 -24.94 4.96
N MET A 33 25.42 -24.98 5.45
CA MET A 33 25.74 -24.42 6.77
C MET A 33 25.85 -22.90 6.67
N LEU A 34 24.93 -22.20 7.35
CA LEU A 34 24.81 -20.75 7.38
C LEU A 34 24.76 -20.27 8.82
N ASP A 35 25.16 -19.02 9.06
CA ASP A 35 24.89 -18.35 10.33
C ASP A 35 23.37 -18.21 10.52
N PRO A 36 22.79 -18.72 11.62
CA PRO A 36 21.36 -18.56 11.90
C PRO A 36 20.87 -17.12 11.90
N ILE A 37 21.73 -16.15 12.23
CA ILE A 37 21.40 -14.73 12.23
C ILE A 37 21.21 -14.23 10.79
N ASP A 38 22.16 -14.51 9.90
CA ASP A 38 22.08 -14.12 8.49
C ASP A 38 20.89 -14.78 7.80
N GLU A 39 20.65 -16.06 8.07
CA GLU A 39 19.49 -16.79 7.56
C GLU A 39 18.18 -16.13 8.01
N GLY A 40 18.09 -15.77 9.30
CA GLY A 40 16.94 -15.08 9.88
C GLY A 40 16.71 -13.69 9.27
N ILE A 41 17.76 -12.89 9.11
CA ILE A 41 17.71 -11.54 8.51
C ILE A 41 17.21 -11.63 7.07
N VAL A 42 17.81 -12.50 6.26
CA VAL A 42 17.45 -12.66 4.85
C VAL A 42 16.00 -13.12 4.73
N TRP A 43 15.63 -14.21 5.41
CA TRP A 43 14.33 -14.85 5.23
C TRP A 43 13.17 -14.04 5.82
N ASN A 44 13.30 -13.52 7.04
CA ASN A 44 12.16 -12.92 7.75
C ASN A 44 12.01 -11.41 7.51
N TYR A 45 13.08 -10.72 7.13
CA TYR A 45 13.10 -9.25 7.01
C TYR A 45 13.36 -8.78 5.59
N ARG A 46 14.49 -9.17 4.98
CA ARG A 46 14.89 -8.59 3.70
C ARG A 46 14.06 -9.12 2.53
N LEU A 47 13.85 -10.43 2.51
CA LEU A 47 13.10 -11.09 1.45
C LEU A 47 11.61 -10.70 1.49
N THR A 48 10.99 -10.73 2.68
CA THR A 48 9.59 -10.30 2.86
C THR A 48 9.39 -8.86 2.42
N ARG A 49 10.29 -7.94 2.82
CA ARG A 49 10.27 -6.53 2.40
C ARG A 49 10.42 -6.38 0.88
N ALA A 50 11.36 -7.08 0.26
CA ALA A 50 11.59 -7.01 -1.18
C ALA A 50 10.39 -7.54 -1.99
N ILE A 51 9.76 -8.62 -1.54
CA ILE A 51 8.57 -9.19 -2.19
C ILE A 51 7.38 -8.24 -2.07
N VAL A 52 7.10 -7.70 -0.88
CA VAL A 52 5.99 -6.75 -0.69
C VAL A 52 6.25 -5.46 -1.48
N ALA A 53 7.48 -4.94 -1.51
CA ALA A 53 7.84 -3.79 -2.33
C ALA A 53 7.53 -4.03 -3.81
N ALA A 54 7.92 -5.20 -4.34
CA ALA A 54 7.62 -5.58 -5.71
C ALA A 54 6.11 -5.72 -5.97
N ALA A 55 5.36 -6.32 -5.05
CA ALA A 55 3.91 -6.47 -5.17
C ALA A 55 3.17 -5.12 -5.14
N CYS A 56 3.53 -4.23 -4.22
CA CYS A 56 2.98 -2.87 -4.14
C CYS A 56 3.32 -2.07 -5.40
N GLY A 57 4.58 -2.13 -5.87
CA GLY A 57 5.01 -1.45 -7.10
C GLY A 57 4.27 -1.96 -8.33
N ALA A 58 4.08 -3.27 -8.46
CA ALA A 58 3.28 -3.87 -9.52
C ALA A 58 1.81 -3.41 -9.45
N GLY A 59 1.20 -3.41 -8.25
CA GLY A 59 -0.16 -2.92 -8.03
C GLY A 59 -0.33 -1.46 -8.45
N LEU A 60 0.57 -0.58 -8.02
CA LEU A 60 0.54 0.84 -8.42
C LEU A 60 0.72 1.04 -9.93
N ALA A 61 1.62 0.28 -10.56
CA ALA A 61 1.81 0.32 -12.01
C ALA A 61 0.56 -0.13 -12.78
N ILE A 62 -0.11 -1.19 -12.31
CA ILE A 62 -1.38 -1.68 -12.89
C ILE A 62 -2.47 -0.62 -12.75
N CYS A 63 -2.65 -0.05 -11.55
CA CYS A 63 -3.63 1.01 -11.33
C CYS A 63 -3.36 2.23 -12.22
N GLY A 64 -2.09 2.63 -12.36
CA GLY A 64 -1.66 3.72 -13.24
C GLY A 64 -2.04 3.47 -14.70
N VAL A 65 -1.65 2.32 -15.27
CA VAL A 65 -1.94 2.03 -16.68
C VAL A 65 -3.45 1.91 -16.95
N VAL A 66 -4.21 1.36 -16.02
CA VAL A 66 -5.68 1.27 -16.12
C VAL A 66 -6.30 2.67 -16.14
N LEU A 67 -5.93 3.54 -15.22
CA LEU A 67 -6.50 4.90 -15.15
C LEU A 67 -6.07 5.78 -16.32
N GLN A 68 -4.81 5.68 -16.75
CA GLN A 68 -4.33 6.40 -17.94
C GLN A 68 -5.09 5.96 -19.19
N SER A 69 -5.42 4.66 -19.30
CA SER A 69 -6.20 4.12 -20.41
C SER A 69 -7.67 4.56 -20.36
N LEU A 70 -8.31 4.49 -19.18
CA LEU A 70 -9.71 4.89 -18.98
C LEU A 70 -9.93 6.38 -19.20
N LEU A 71 -9.02 7.21 -18.67
CA LEU A 71 -9.11 8.66 -18.79
C LEU A 71 -8.50 9.20 -20.09
N ARG A 72 -7.83 8.34 -20.87
CA ARG A 72 -7.07 8.69 -22.08
C ARG A 72 -6.13 9.87 -21.83
N ASN A 73 -5.49 9.86 -20.66
CA ASN A 73 -4.62 10.93 -20.20
C ASN A 73 -3.38 10.32 -19.53
N PRO A 74 -2.17 10.48 -20.12
CA PRO A 74 -0.94 9.94 -19.55
C PRO A 74 -0.55 10.59 -18.21
N LEU A 75 -1.13 11.75 -17.88
CA LEU A 75 -0.93 12.42 -16.59
C LEU A 75 -1.90 11.93 -15.51
N ALA A 76 -2.81 11.00 -15.82
CA ALA A 76 -3.68 10.41 -14.82
C ALA A 76 -2.87 9.56 -13.83
N ASP A 77 -3.17 9.78 -12.55
CA ASP A 77 -2.48 9.15 -11.44
C ASP A 77 -3.50 8.42 -10.52
N PRO A 78 -3.14 7.24 -9.96
CA PRO A 78 -4.04 6.46 -9.10
C PRO A 78 -4.52 7.14 -7.82
N TYR A 79 -3.83 8.19 -7.36
CA TYR A 79 -4.24 8.97 -6.20
C TYR A 79 -5.41 9.92 -6.50
N LEU A 80 -5.77 10.15 -7.78
CA LEU A 80 -6.85 11.05 -8.18
C LEU A 80 -8.24 10.64 -7.67
N LEU A 81 -8.44 9.37 -7.33
CA LEU A 81 -9.75 8.85 -6.91
C LEU A 81 -10.07 9.08 -5.42
N GLY A 82 -9.25 9.86 -4.70
CA GLY A 82 -9.42 10.11 -3.26
C GLY A 82 -9.15 8.91 -2.35
N ILE A 83 -8.77 7.76 -2.93
CA ILE A 83 -8.52 6.49 -2.23
C ILE A 83 -7.46 6.67 -1.14
N SER A 84 -6.33 7.32 -1.46
CA SER A 84 -5.26 7.50 -0.48
C SER A 84 -5.60 8.51 0.61
N ALA A 85 -6.34 9.57 0.29
CA ALA A 85 -6.80 10.53 1.30
C ALA A 85 -7.76 9.85 2.27
N GLY A 86 -8.71 9.06 1.76
CA GLY A 86 -9.62 8.24 2.57
C GLY A 86 -8.91 7.21 3.43
N ALA A 87 -7.89 6.53 2.87
CA ALA A 87 -7.09 5.56 3.61
C ALA A 87 -6.38 6.20 4.80
N SER A 88 -5.77 7.37 4.58
CA SER A 88 -5.14 8.17 5.62
C SER A 88 -6.13 8.56 6.71
N THR A 89 -7.29 9.10 6.35
CA THR A 89 -8.34 9.46 7.33
C THR A 89 -8.80 8.26 8.15
N GLY A 90 -9.05 7.12 7.49
CA GLY A 90 -9.47 5.89 8.16
C GLY A 90 -8.42 5.35 9.14
N ALA A 91 -7.14 5.39 8.76
CA ALA A 91 -6.03 5.01 9.63
C ALA A 91 -5.93 5.93 10.86
N VAL A 92 -6.00 7.25 10.64
CA VAL A 92 -5.99 8.28 11.70
C VAL A 92 -7.18 8.11 12.64
N LEU A 93 -8.35 7.75 12.12
CA LEU A 93 -9.55 7.50 12.92
C LEU A 93 -9.37 6.34 13.88
N VAL A 94 -8.82 5.22 13.41
CA VAL A 94 -8.49 4.08 14.28
C VAL A 94 -7.38 4.46 15.27
N ALA A 95 -6.36 5.19 14.82
CA ALA A 95 -5.21 5.59 15.65
C ALA A 95 -5.58 6.50 16.83
N ILE A 96 -6.48 7.46 16.60
CA ILE A 96 -6.84 8.49 17.58
C ILE A 96 -8.03 8.05 18.43
N LEU A 97 -9.11 7.59 17.80
CA LEU A 97 -10.34 7.25 18.52
C LEU A 97 -10.28 5.87 19.19
N GLY A 98 -9.24 5.08 18.89
CA GLY A 98 -9.11 3.72 19.38
C GLY A 98 -10.30 2.85 19.00
N PHE A 99 -10.94 3.14 17.86
CA PHE A 99 -12.14 2.44 17.40
C PHE A 99 -11.86 0.92 17.41
N GLY A 100 -12.65 0.18 18.20
CA GLY A 100 -12.45 -1.25 18.42
C GLY A 100 -11.54 -1.66 19.59
N ALA A 101 -11.05 -0.73 20.43
CA ALA A 101 -10.21 -1.03 21.61
C ALA A 101 -8.99 -1.92 21.30
N GLY A 102 -8.42 -1.79 20.10
CA GLY A 102 -7.32 -2.63 19.61
C GLY A 102 -7.75 -3.82 18.73
N ALA A 103 -9.04 -4.10 18.60
CA ALA A 103 -9.57 -5.17 17.73
C ALA A 103 -9.54 -4.80 16.23
N ILE A 104 -9.61 -3.51 15.90
CA ILE A 104 -9.51 -3.02 14.51
C ILE A 104 -8.09 -2.52 14.28
N SER A 105 -7.39 -3.09 13.30
CA SER A 105 -6.06 -2.64 12.91
C SER A 105 -6.11 -1.33 12.14
N MET A 106 -5.04 -0.52 12.19
CA MET A 106 -4.92 0.69 11.36
C MET A 106 -5.09 0.37 9.87
N SER A 107 -4.59 -0.76 9.40
CA SER A 107 -4.74 -1.21 8.01
C SER A 107 -6.20 -1.50 7.63
N ALA A 108 -6.99 -2.05 8.55
CA ALA A 108 -8.43 -2.25 8.33
C ALA A 108 -9.17 -0.91 8.26
N GLY A 109 -8.86 0.02 9.17
CA GLY A 109 -9.37 1.39 9.13
C GLY A 109 -9.04 2.10 7.81
N ALA A 110 -7.78 1.96 7.35
CA ALA A 110 -7.34 2.51 6.09
C ALA A 110 -8.08 1.92 4.89
N PHE A 111 -8.30 0.60 4.87
CA PHE A 111 -9.05 -0.05 3.80
C PHE A 111 -10.51 0.43 3.74
N VAL A 112 -11.19 0.50 4.89
CA VAL A 112 -12.57 1.00 4.96
C VAL A 112 -12.65 2.47 4.54
N GLY A 113 -11.71 3.30 5.01
CA GLY A 113 -11.63 4.71 4.64
C GLY A 113 -11.39 4.91 3.14
N ALA A 114 -10.54 4.09 2.52
CA ALA A 114 -10.27 4.09 1.09
C ALA A 114 -11.54 3.74 0.28
N VAL A 115 -12.27 2.70 0.68
CA VAL A 115 -13.53 2.29 0.03
C VAL A 115 -14.60 3.38 0.18
N ALA A 116 -14.72 3.97 1.36
CA ALA A 116 -15.66 5.05 1.62
C ALA A 116 -15.35 6.28 0.74
N ALA A 117 -14.07 6.66 0.63
CA ALA A 117 -13.65 7.77 -0.21
C ALA A 117 -13.89 7.52 -1.69
N PHE A 118 -13.52 6.33 -2.18
CA PHE A 118 -13.79 5.94 -3.56
C PHE A 118 -15.30 5.98 -3.87
N SER A 119 -16.12 5.43 -2.97
CA SER A 119 -17.58 5.40 -3.13
C SER A 119 -18.15 6.82 -3.17
N LEU A 120 -17.70 7.71 -2.30
CA LEU A 120 -18.09 9.12 -2.30
C LEU A 120 -17.73 9.81 -3.62
N VAL A 121 -16.48 9.67 -4.06
CA VAL A 121 -16.01 10.26 -5.33
C VAL A 121 -16.80 9.72 -6.51
N ALA A 122 -17.08 8.42 -6.55
CA ALA A 122 -17.89 7.80 -7.59
C ALA A 122 -19.33 8.37 -7.59
N LEU A 123 -19.98 8.50 -6.44
CA LEU A 123 -21.32 9.08 -6.32
C LEU A 123 -21.37 10.55 -6.77
N LEU A 124 -20.37 11.35 -6.38
CA LEU A 124 -20.25 12.76 -6.78
C LEU A 124 -20.05 12.87 -8.30
N ALA A 125 -19.21 12.03 -8.89
CA ALA A 125 -18.97 12.01 -10.32
C ALA A 125 -20.24 11.65 -11.11
N HIS A 126 -21.01 10.66 -10.64
CA HIS A 126 -22.27 10.24 -11.30
C HIS A 126 -23.40 11.27 -11.17
N SER A 127 -23.40 12.08 -10.11
CA SER A 127 -24.46 13.07 -9.86
C SER A 127 -24.28 14.35 -10.69
N SER A 128 -23.08 14.57 -11.24
CA SER A 128 -22.79 15.74 -12.07
C SER A 128 -23.36 15.56 -13.49
N ARG A 129 -24.12 16.54 -13.98
CA ARG A 129 -24.66 16.55 -15.35
C ARG A 129 -23.99 17.68 -16.16
N GLY A 130 -23.54 17.38 -17.38
CA GLY A 130 -23.17 18.41 -18.38
C GLY A 130 -21.69 18.59 -18.72
N THR A 131 -20.76 17.84 -18.10
CA THR A 131 -19.33 17.84 -18.48
C THR A 131 -18.87 16.44 -18.90
N THR A 132 -17.72 16.33 -19.58
CA THR A 132 -17.16 15.02 -19.96
C THR A 132 -16.85 14.19 -18.71
N ALA A 133 -17.19 12.89 -18.74
CA ALA A 133 -17.03 11.97 -17.61
C ALA A 133 -15.63 12.01 -16.96
N SER A 134 -14.57 12.14 -17.76
CA SER A 134 -13.19 12.26 -17.26
C SER A 134 -12.96 13.49 -16.40
N VAL A 135 -13.51 14.66 -16.78
CA VAL A 135 -13.37 15.91 -16.01
C VAL A 135 -14.14 15.83 -14.70
N GLN A 136 -15.33 15.21 -14.73
CA GLN A 136 -16.16 15.02 -13.53
C GLN A 136 -15.46 14.18 -12.48
N ILE A 137 -14.88 13.05 -12.90
CA ILE A 137 -14.14 12.15 -12.00
C ILE A 137 -12.94 12.88 -11.38
N ILE A 138 -12.20 13.68 -12.16
CA ILE A 138 -11.05 14.43 -11.66
C ILE A 138 -11.48 15.48 -10.64
N LEU A 139 -12.50 16.29 -10.94
CA LEU A 139 -12.98 17.33 -10.02
C LEU A 139 -13.59 16.74 -8.74
N ALA A 140 -14.39 15.68 -8.86
CA ALA A 140 -14.95 14.96 -7.73
C ALA A 140 -13.83 14.34 -6.86
N GLY A 141 -12.81 13.78 -7.51
CA GLY A 141 -11.63 13.21 -6.87
C GLY A 141 -10.83 14.24 -6.07
N ILE A 142 -10.58 15.42 -6.64
CA ILE A 142 -9.90 16.54 -5.96
C ILE A 142 -10.74 17.00 -4.77
N ALA A 143 -12.04 17.27 -4.97
CA ALA A 143 -12.92 17.73 -3.90
C ALA A 143 -13.03 16.71 -2.76
N GLY A 144 -13.20 15.42 -3.09
CA GLY A 144 -13.22 14.33 -2.11
C GLY A 144 -11.90 14.22 -1.35
N SER A 145 -10.76 14.27 -2.06
CA SER A 145 -9.44 14.25 -1.43
C SER A 145 -9.24 15.39 -0.44
N GLN A 146 -9.66 16.61 -0.81
CA GLN A 146 -9.58 17.77 0.08
C GLN A 146 -10.46 17.64 1.33
N LEU A 147 -11.66 17.06 1.19
CA LEU A 147 -12.53 16.75 2.32
C LEU A 147 -11.85 15.77 3.30
N PHE A 148 -11.33 14.64 2.80
CA PHE A 148 -10.64 13.66 3.64
C PHE A 148 -9.35 14.20 4.25
N ASN A 149 -8.57 14.99 3.51
CA ASN A 149 -7.39 15.67 4.05
C ASN A 149 -7.76 16.64 5.17
N ALA A 150 -8.82 17.45 5.00
CA ALA A 150 -9.31 18.36 6.04
C ALA A 150 -9.78 17.59 7.28
N LEU A 151 -10.47 16.46 7.12
CA LEU A 151 -10.86 15.58 8.22
C LEU A 151 -9.63 15.03 8.95
N THR A 152 -8.64 14.52 8.22
CA THR A 152 -7.38 14.03 8.80
C THR A 152 -6.69 15.11 9.63
N SER A 153 -6.52 16.32 9.06
CA SER A 153 -5.92 17.44 9.78
C SER A 153 -6.71 17.85 11.01
N PHE A 154 -8.04 17.97 10.90
CA PHE A 154 -8.90 18.29 12.03
C PHE A 154 -8.75 17.28 13.18
N MET A 155 -8.72 15.98 12.87
CA MET A 155 -8.58 14.92 13.86
C MET A 155 -7.22 14.96 14.56
N ILE A 156 -6.14 15.14 13.80
CA ILE A 156 -4.78 15.25 14.36
C ILE A 156 -4.69 16.48 15.27
N THR A 157 -5.14 17.64 14.81
CA THR A 157 -5.03 18.90 15.58
C THR A 157 -5.88 18.88 16.84
N LYS A 158 -7.08 18.29 16.80
CA LYS A 158 -8.01 18.32 17.94
C LYS A 158 -7.70 17.24 18.99
N SER A 159 -7.19 16.09 18.57
CA SER A 159 -7.32 14.87 19.37
C SER A 159 -6.06 14.02 19.47
N ALA A 160 -4.99 14.31 18.73
CA ALA A 160 -3.74 13.57 18.85
C ALA A 160 -2.84 14.17 19.94
N SER A 161 -2.28 13.32 20.81
CA SER A 161 -1.09 13.69 21.58
C SER A 161 0.12 13.91 20.66
N SER A 162 1.15 14.59 21.14
CA SER A 162 2.39 14.80 20.37
C SER A 162 3.01 13.50 19.85
N GLU A 163 2.96 12.44 20.68
CA GLU A 163 3.48 11.12 20.32
C GLU A 163 2.60 10.41 19.28
N GLN A 164 1.26 10.46 19.44
CA GLN A 164 0.34 9.90 18.45
C GLN A 164 0.47 10.62 17.11
N ALA A 165 0.56 11.95 17.12
CA ALA A 165 0.74 12.74 15.91
C ALA A 165 2.03 12.35 15.18
N ARG A 166 3.14 12.16 15.92
CA ARG A 166 4.41 11.70 15.35
C ARG A 166 4.30 10.30 14.74
N GLY A 167 3.67 9.36 15.44
CA GLY A 167 3.43 8.00 14.93
C GLY A 167 2.58 7.99 13.66
N ILE A 168 1.51 8.80 13.64
CA ILE A 168 0.64 8.98 12.47
C ILE A 168 1.44 9.56 11.30
N MET A 169 2.26 10.60 11.53
CA MET A 169 3.10 11.18 10.48
C MET A 169 4.05 10.16 9.85
N PHE A 170 4.69 9.31 10.66
CA PHE A 170 5.53 8.23 10.14
C PHE A 170 4.76 7.15 9.38
N TRP A 171 3.51 6.89 9.78
CA TRP A 171 2.66 5.95 9.06
C TRP A 171 2.21 6.52 7.71
N LEU A 172 1.81 7.79 7.67
CA LEU A 172 1.37 8.51 6.46
C LEU A 172 2.48 8.69 5.43
N LEU A 173 3.74 8.80 5.86
CA LEU A 173 4.91 8.80 4.96
C LEU A 173 5.07 7.49 4.19
N GLY A 174 4.52 6.39 4.71
CA GLY A 174 4.69 5.05 4.18
C GLY A 174 6.06 4.45 4.54
N ASN A 175 6.08 3.19 4.96
CA ASN A 175 7.30 2.43 5.17
C ASN A 175 7.06 0.93 4.99
N LEU A 176 8.14 0.17 4.79
CA LEU A 176 8.11 -1.29 4.66
C LEU A 176 8.91 -2.00 5.76
N SER A 177 9.31 -1.28 6.81
CA SER A 177 10.18 -1.82 7.88
C SER A 177 9.46 -2.86 8.75
N GLY A 178 8.15 -2.71 8.90
CA GLY A 178 7.28 -3.62 9.64
C GLY A 178 6.83 -4.87 8.87
N VAL A 179 7.20 -5.01 7.58
CA VAL A 179 6.73 -6.11 6.73
C VAL A 179 7.25 -7.45 7.23
N ARG A 180 6.36 -8.45 7.28
CA ARG A 180 6.68 -9.85 7.61
C ARG A 180 5.96 -10.78 6.63
N TRP A 181 6.17 -12.08 6.76
CA TRP A 181 5.55 -13.09 5.89
C TRP A 181 4.03 -12.98 5.81
N HIS A 182 3.35 -12.63 6.91
CA HIS A 182 1.90 -12.37 6.88
C HIS A 182 1.51 -11.28 5.87
N SER A 183 2.31 -10.21 5.75
CA SER A 183 2.10 -9.15 4.78
C SER A 183 2.30 -9.64 3.33
N VAL A 184 3.22 -10.59 3.10
CA VAL A 184 3.44 -11.21 1.79
C VAL A 184 2.20 -11.99 1.34
N TRP A 185 1.61 -12.77 2.24
CA TRP A 185 0.40 -13.56 1.98
C TRP A 185 -0.83 -12.70 1.69
N LEU A 186 -0.79 -11.41 2.03
CA LEU A 186 -1.83 -10.44 1.65
C LEU A 186 -1.46 -9.71 0.35
N ALA A 187 -0.25 -9.16 0.25
CA ALA A 187 0.16 -8.29 -0.85
C ALA A 187 0.31 -9.02 -2.19
N VAL A 188 0.90 -10.22 -2.19
CA VAL A 188 1.16 -10.95 -3.45
C VAL A 188 -0.14 -11.45 -4.08
N PRO A 189 -1.04 -12.15 -3.37
CA PRO A 189 -2.29 -12.62 -3.98
C PRO A 189 -3.19 -11.46 -4.43
N THR A 190 -3.23 -10.35 -3.69
CA THR A 190 -4.03 -9.18 -4.09
C THR A 190 -3.49 -8.52 -5.36
N ALA A 191 -2.17 -8.34 -5.48
CA ALA A 191 -1.55 -7.82 -6.71
C ALA A 191 -1.77 -8.76 -7.91
N LEU A 192 -1.64 -10.07 -7.72
CA LEU A 192 -1.90 -11.06 -8.77
C LEU A 192 -3.38 -11.10 -9.17
N ALA A 193 -4.30 -11.06 -8.21
CA ALA A 193 -5.73 -11.01 -8.49
C ALA A 193 -6.09 -9.75 -9.30
N GLY A 194 -5.57 -8.58 -8.90
CA GLY A 194 -5.74 -7.34 -9.65
C GLY A 194 -5.21 -7.43 -11.08
N LEU A 195 -4.02 -8.00 -11.26
CA LEU A 195 -3.44 -8.24 -12.59
C LEU A 195 -4.32 -9.17 -13.43
N LEU A 196 -4.76 -10.31 -12.87
CA LEU A 196 -5.59 -11.29 -13.58
C LEU A 196 -6.92 -10.68 -14.02
N VAL A 197 -7.57 -9.90 -13.15
CA VAL A 197 -8.78 -9.15 -13.50
C VAL A 197 -8.50 -8.17 -14.64
N CYS A 198 -7.42 -7.38 -14.56
CA CYS A 198 -7.08 -6.44 -15.64
C CYS A 198 -6.79 -7.15 -16.97
N LEU A 199 -6.12 -8.30 -16.95
CA LEU A 199 -5.85 -9.09 -18.14
C LEU A 199 -7.11 -9.71 -18.74
N TRP A 200 -8.07 -10.10 -17.90
CA TRP A 200 -9.36 -10.61 -18.32
C TRP A 200 -10.17 -9.56 -19.09
N TYR A 201 -10.20 -8.32 -18.59
CA TYR A 201 -10.91 -7.18 -19.19
C TYR A 201 -10.12 -6.41 -20.26
N ARG A 202 -8.92 -6.90 -20.63
CA ARG A 202 -8.08 -6.24 -21.66
C ARG A 202 -8.67 -6.35 -23.07
N ARG A 203 -9.49 -7.37 -23.33
CA ARG A 203 -10.10 -7.64 -24.65
C ARG A 203 -11.31 -6.75 -24.88
#